data_AF-A0A2P8VX44-F1
#
_entry.id   AF-A0A2P8VX44-F1
#
_cell.length_a   1.000
_cell.length_b   1.000
_cell.length_c   1.000
_cell.angle_alpha   90.00
_cell.angle_beta   90.00
_cell.angle_gamma   90.00
#
_symmetry.space_group_name_H-M   'P 1'
#
loop_
_entity.id
_entity.type
_entity.pdbx_description
1 polymer ?
#
loop_
_entity_poly.entity_id
_entity_poly.type
_entity_poly.pdbx_seq_one_letter_code
_entity_poly.pdbx_strand_id
1 'polypeptide(L)'
;MFANAIANLFHMDNQTWAGHAHPRCFWTRLTVMPLLVLAIWSRVWLGGWSLALIAIALLWNWVNARLFSAPKSTNNWASKSVFGERLWINRQQVPIPARHRVFPIGLTGLSALGAAIACYGLWVLNLPLTLLGLLLIYIGKLWFLDRMVWLYEDMKTATPEYASWLY
;
A
#
# COMPACT_ATOMS: atom_id res chain seq x y z
N MET A 1 2.12 -23.09 11.26
CA MET A 1 0.70 -23.07 11.69
C MET A 1 0.10 -21.66 11.74
N PHE A 2 0.70 -20.69 12.44
CA PHE A 2 0.19 -19.30 12.50
C PHE A 2 0.09 -18.59 11.13
N ALA A 3 1.06 -18.79 10.24
CA ALA A 3 1.02 -18.22 8.89
C ALA A 3 -0.17 -18.71 8.06
N ASN A 4 -0.58 -19.98 8.23
CA ASN A 4 -1.72 -20.56 7.50
C ASN A 4 -3.06 -20.07 8.08
N ALA A 5 -3.13 -19.82 9.39
CA ALA A 5 -4.32 -19.25 10.02
C ALA A 5 -4.53 -17.79 9.60
N ILE A 6 -3.46 -17.01 9.48
CA ILE A 6 -3.49 -15.65 8.94
C ILE A 6 -3.88 -15.69 7.44
N ALA A 7 -3.29 -16.59 6.65
CA ALA A 7 -3.64 -16.74 5.23
C ALA A 7 -5.13 -17.08 5.01
N ASN A 8 -5.70 -17.98 5.83
CA ASN A 8 -7.13 -18.32 5.79
C ASN A 8 -8.03 -17.17 6.30
N LEU A 9 -7.58 -16.39 7.28
CA LEU A 9 -8.31 -15.19 7.73
C LEU A 9 -8.34 -14.09 6.64
N PHE A 10 -7.30 -14.04 5.80
CA PHE A 10 -7.20 -13.04 4.75
C PHE A 10 -7.83 -13.44 3.41
N HIS A 11 -8.25 -14.69 3.19
CA HIS A 11 -8.94 -15.19 1.98
C HIS A 11 -8.55 -14.38 0.73
N MET A 12 -7.27 -14.45 0.35
CA MET A 12 -6.77 -13.80 -0.86
C MET A 12 -7.22 -14.61 -2.08
N ASP A 13 -8.50 -14.57 -2.37
CA ASP A 13 -9.07 -15.11 -3.59
C ASP A 13 -8.55 -14.32 -4.81
N ASN A 14 -8.51 -14.94 -5.98
CA ASN A 14 -8.09 -14.30 -7.24
C ASN A 14 -8.89 -13.02 -7.52
N GLN A 15 -10.14 -12.97 -7.04
CA GLN A 15 -11.01 -11.80 -7.11
C GLN A 15 -10.50 -10.61 -6.26
N THR A 16 -9.94 -10.85 -5.08
CA THR A 16 -9.34 -9.82 -4.22
C THR A 16 -8.10 -9.21 -4.87
N TRP A 17 -7.29 -10.04 -5.54
CA TRP A 17 -6.15 -9.57 -6.33
C TRP A 17 -6.59 -8.71 -7.53
N ALA A 18 -7.67 -9.11 -8.21
CA ALA A 18 -8.21 -8.33 -9.32
C ALA A 18 -8.77 -6.97 -8.85
N GLY A 19 -9.42 -6.93 -7.69
CA GLY A 19 -9.89 -5.71 -7.05
C GLY A 19 -8.77 -4.74 -6.65
N HIS A 20 -7.61 -5.26 -6.23
CA HIS A 20 -6.45 -4.43 -5.88
C HIS A 20 -5.90 -3.61 -7.06
N ALA A 21 -6.01 -4.13 -8.28
CA ALA A 21 -5.62 -3.38 -9.48
C ALA A 21 -6.61 -2.27 -9.83
N HIS A 22 -7.77 -2.19 -9.18
CA HIS A 22 -8.78 -1.17 -9.46
C HIS A 22 -8.31 0.22 -8.97
N PRO A 23 -8.27 1.26 -9.83
CA PRO A 23 -7.76 2.59 -9.45
C PRO A 23 -8.49 3.20 -8.26
N ARG A 24 -9.81 3.01 -8.18
CA ARG A 24 -10.60 3.47 -7.03
C ARG A 24 -10.15 2.82 -5.72
N CYS A 25 -9.92 1.49 -5.69
CA CYS A 25 -9.39 0.79 -4.52
C CYS A 25 -8.09 1.45 -4.06
N PHE A 26 -7.16 1.66 -5.01
CA PHE A 26 -5.89 2.32 -4.74
C PHE A 26 -6.07 3.67 -4.04
N TRP A 27 -6.82 4.61 -4.62
CA TRP A 27 -7.01 5.95 -4.07
C TRP A 27 -7.72 5.93 -2.72
N THR A 28 -8.76 5.10 -2.59
CA THR A 28 -9.48 4.98 -1.32
C THR A 28 -8.64 4.37 -0.21
N ARG A 29 -7.70 3.47 -0.54
CA ARG A 29 -6.79 2.88 0.45
C ARG A 29 -5.78 3.89 1.01
N LEU A 30 -5.42 4.93 0.24
CA LEU A 30 -4.58 6.01 0.75
C LEU A 30 -5.23 6.73 1.94
N THR A 31 -6.56 6.73 2.08
CA THR A 31 -7.26 7.37 3.20
C THR A 31 -7.08 6.67 4.54
N VAL A 32 -6.65 5.41 4.54
CA VAL A 32 -6.49 4.60 5.77
C VAL A 32 -5.49 5.24 6.73
N MET A 33 -4.35 5.74 6.23
CA MET A 33 -3.34 6.35 7.12
C MET A 33 -3.84 7.62 7.80
N PRO A 34 -4.40 8.62 7.10
CA PRO A 34 -4.98 9.81 7.72
C PRO A 34 -6.08 9.45 8.71
N LEU A 35 -6.95 8.47 8.38
CA LEU A 35 -7.98 8.00 9.29
C LEU A 35 -7.39 7.40 10.57
N LEU A 36 -6.32 6.60 10.47
CA LEU A 36 -5.61 6.07 11.64
C LEU A 36 -4.94 7.17 12.46
N VAL A 37 -4.29 8.13 11.82
CA VAL A 37 -3.68 9.30 12.51
C VAL A 37 -4.75 10.07 13.27
N LEU A 38 -5.89 10.38 12.64
CA LEU A 38 -7.02 11.07 13.26
C LEU A 38 -7.63 10.24 14.41
N ALA A 39 -7.82 8.94 14.21
CA ALA A 39 -8.34 8.04 15.22
C ALA A 39 -7.43 7.98 16.45
N ILE A 40 -6.12 7.85 16.26
CA ILE A 40 -5.14 7.83 17.37
C ILE A 40 -5.10 9.19 18.06
N TRP A 41 -5.05 10.28 17.29
CA TRP A 41 -5.03 11.64 17.85
C TRP A 41 -6.28 11.91 18.69
N SER A 42 -7.43 11.40 18.26
CA SER A 42 -8.71 11.60 18.95
C SER A 42 -8.74 11.10 20.40
N ARG A 43 -7.75 10.31 20.83
CA ARG A 43 -7.58 9.89 22.24
C ARG A 43 -7.60 11.05 23.22
N VAL A 44 -7.21 12.25 22.79
CA VAL A 44 -7.23 13.45 23.65
C VAL A 44 -8.63 13.96 23.95
N TRP A 45 -9.60 13.71 23.06
CA TRP A 45 -10.99 14.14 23.22
C TRP A 45 -11.91 12.99 23.64
N LEU A 46 -11.66 11.80 23.11
CA LEU A 46 -12.52 10.62 23.23
C LEU A 46 -12.02 9.59 24.25
N GLY A 47 -10.81 9.77 24.78
CA GLY A 47 -10.18 8.81 25.68
C GLY A 47 -10.11 7.41 25.06
N GLY A 48 -10.63 6.41 25.78
CA GLY A 48 -10.68 5.01 25.33
C GLY A 48 -11.51 4.76 24.06
N TRP A 49 -12.49 5.62 23.75
CA TRP A 49 -13.31 5.48 22.52
C TRP A 49 -12.49 5.66 21.23
N SER A 50 -11.30 6.26 21.31
CA SER A 50 -10.36 6.29 20.18
C SER A 50 -10.01 4.90 19.64
N LEU A 51 -10.03 3.87 20.49
CA LEU A 51 -9.82 2.47 20.07
C LEU A 51 -10.89 1.98 19.09
N ALA A 52 -12.14 2.42 19.26
CA ALA A 52 -13.21 2.08 18.32
C ALA A 52 -12.98 2.72 16.95
N LEU A 53 -12.51 3.97 16.91
CA LEU A 53 -12.15 4.64 15.66
C LEU A 53 -10.95 3.98 14.96
N ILE A 54 -9.96 3.52 15.73
CA ILE A 54 -8.83 2.74 15.20
C ILE A 54 -9.36 1.44 14.58
N ALA A 55 -10.25 0.72 15.28
CA ALA A 55 -10.86 -0.50 14.77
C ALA A 55 -11.64 -0.24 13.47
N ILE A 56 -12.39 0.87 13.38
CA ILE A 56 -13.10 1.27 12.16
C ILE A 56 -12.13 1.55 11.01
N ALA A 57 -11.01 2.25 11.25
CA ALA A 57 -10.02 2.52 10.22
C ALA A 57 -9.32 1.24 9.72
N LEU A 58 -9.04 0.29 10.62
CA LEU A 58 -8.53 -1.03 10.26
C LEU A 58 -9.54 -1.86 9.49
N LEU A 59 -10.82 -1.83 9.89
CA LEU A 59 -11.92 -2.46 9.18
C LEU A 59 -12.07 -1.86 7.77
N TRP A 60 -11.97 -0.54 7.63
CA TRP A 60 -11.99 0.13 6.34
C TRP A 60 -10.89 -0.39 5.43
N ASN A 61 -9.65 -0.52 5.92
CA ASN A 61 -8.56 -1.09 5.13
C ASN A 61 -8.86 -2.53 4.65
N TRP A 62 -9.51 -3.34 5.49
CA TRP A 62 -9.89 -4.72 5.15
C TRP A 62 -11.06 -4.77 4.16
N VAL A 63 -12.11 -3.96 4.36
CA VAL A 63 -13.29 -3.89 3.49
C VAL A 63 -12.92 -3.30 2.13
N ASN A 64 -12.07 -2.27 2.10
CA ASN A 64 -11.69 -1.57 0.88
C ASN A 64 -11.13 -2.49 -0.21
N ALA A 65 -10.31 -3.48 0.19
CA ALA A 65 -9.75 -4.47 -0.73
C ALA A 65 -10.81 -5.38 -1.39
N ARG A 66 -11.99 -5.52 -0.77
CA ARG A 66 -13.07 -6.44 -1.20
C ARG A 66 -14.22 -5.74 -1.90
N LEU A 67 -14.28 -4.41 -1.83
CA LEU A 67 -15.38 -3.63 -2.42
C LEU A 67 -15.30 -3.52 -3.95
N PHE A 68 -14.12 -3.74 -4.54
CA PHE A 68 -13.89 -3.49 -5.95
C PHE A 68 -13.67 -4.80 -6.72
N SER A 69 -14.33 -4.93 -7.85
CA SER A 69 -14.06 -5.96 -8.84
C SER A 69 -12.85 -5.59 -9.71
N ALA A 70 -12.48 -6.49 -10.64
CA ALA A 70 -11.51 -6.18 -11.68
C ALA A 70 -11.85 -4.85 -12.41
N PRO A 71 -10.87 -3.99 -12.70
CA PRO A 71 -11.11 -2.78 -13.48
C PRO A 71 -11.45 -3.09 -14.94
N LYS A 72 -12.14 -2.16 -15.61
CA LYS A 72 -12.46 -2.30 -17.04
C LYS A 72 -11.23 -2.16 -17.96
N SER A 73 -10.20 -1.48 -17.49
CA SER A 73 -8.89 -1.38 -18.13
C SER A 73 -7.81 -1.23 -17.07
N THR A 74 -6.65 -1.81 -17.34
CA THR A 74 -5.46 -1.77 -16.48
C THR A 74 -4.39 -0.84 -17.05
N ASN A 75 -4.67 -0.14 -18.15
CA ASN A 75 -3.77 0.86 -18.72
C ASN A 75 -3.84 2.20 -17.97
N ASN A 76 -3.53 2.17 -16.68
CA ASN A 76 -3.46 3.34 -15.82
C ASN A 76 -2.33 3.17 -14.78
N TRP A 77 -1.90 4.27 -14.18
CA TRP A 77 -0.79 4.29 -13.23
C TRP A 77 -1.03 3.39 -12.01
N ALA A 78 -2.25 3.36 -11.47
CA ALA A 78 -2.56 2.59 -10.26
C ALA A 78 -2.53 1.08 -10.50
N SER A 79 -3.08 0.58 -11.61
CA SER A 79 -3.01 -0.84 -11.96
C SER A 79 -1.58 -1.28 -12.24
N LYS A 80 -0.82 -0.48 -12.99
CA LYS A 80 0.58 -0.77 -13.33
C LYS A 80 1.49 -0.80 -12.09
N SER A 81 1.22 0.04 -11.08
CA SER A 81 2.01 0.02 -9.85
C SER A 81 1.80 -1.28 -9.07
N VAL A 82 0.58 -1.81 -9.00
CA VAL A 82 0.27 -3.11 -8.39
C VAL A 82 0.95 -4.26 -9.15
N PHE A 83 0.98 -4.20 -10.48
CA PHE A 83 1.70 -5.21 -11.27
C PHE A 83 3.20 -5.16 -11.04
N GLY A 84 3.79 -3.97 -10.98
CA GLY A 84 5.18 -3.81 -10.62
C GLY A 84 5.50 -4.32 -9.21
N GLU A 85 4.61 -4.10 -8.23
CA GLU A 85 4.76 -4.69 -6.89
C GLU A 85 4.76 -6.24 -6.95
N ARG A 86 3.88 -6.84 -7.76
CA ARG A 86 3.85 -8.30 -7.97
C ARG A 86 5.14 -8.81 -8.60
N LEU A 87 5.65 -8.14 -9.63
CA LEU A 87 6.95 -8.46 -10.24
C LEU A 87 8.10 -8.33 -9.26
N TRP A 88 8.09 -7.25 -8.47
CA TRP A 88 9.09 -7.01 -7.45
C TRP A 88 9.10 -8.13 -6.42
N ILE A 89 7.95 -8.56 -5.91
CA ILE A 89 7.85 -9.69 -4.99
C ILE A 89 8.40 -10.97 -5.65
N ASN A 90 8.08 -11.21 -6.93
CA ASN A 90 8.51 -12.39 -7.67
C ASN A 90 9.94 -12.32 -8.24
N ARG A 91 10.72 -11.29 -7.89
CA ARG A 91 12.06 -11.00 -8.47
C ARG A 91 13.11 -12.11 -8.29
N GLN A 92 12.87 -13.06 -7.38
CA GLN A 92 13.74 -14.23 -7.21
C GLN A 92 13.50 -15.31 -8.26
N GLN A 93 12.27 -15.43 -8.79
CA GLN A 93 11.93 -16.40 -9.84
C GLN A 93 12.17 -15.82 -11.23
N VAL A 94 11.74 -14.57 -11.46
CA VAL A 94 11.97 -13.84 -12.71
C VAL A 94 12.89 -12.66 -12.42
N PRO A 95 14.17 -12.72 -12.85
CA PRO A 95 15.14 -11.67 -12.57
C PRO A 95 14.69 -10.31 -13.12
N ILE A 96 14.74 -9.29 -12.28
CA ILE A 96 14.48 -7.90 -12.66
C ILE A 96 15.78 -7.15 -13.00
N PRO A 97 15.73 -6.12 -13.85
CA PRO A 97 16.89 -5.28 -14.18
C PRO A 97 17.57 -4.69 -12.94
N ALA A 98 18.91 -4.65 -12.94
CA ALA A 98 19.69 -4.20 -11.78
C ALA A 98 19.34 -2.78 -11.33
N ARG A 99 19.02 -1.88 -12.27
CA ARG A 99 18.63 -0.48 -12.00
C ARG A 99 17.42 -0.34 -11.07
N HIS A 100 16.54 -1.35 -11.02
CA HIS A 100 15.36 -1.32 -10.17
C HIS A 100 15.62 -1.82 -8.75
N ARG A 101 16.76 -2.44 -8.45
CA ARG A 101 16.96 -3.19 -7.19
C ARG A 101 17.20 -2.35 -5.95
N VAL A 102 17.76 -1.16 -6.09
CA VAL A 102 18.25 -0.38 -4.94
C VAL A 102 17.26 0.70 -4.50
N PHE A 103 16.74 1.46 -5.46
CA PHE A 103 15.91 2.63 -5.17
C PHE A 103 14.63 2.32 -4.37
N PRO A 104 13.88 1.22 -4.66
CA PRO A 104 12.69 0.87 -3.90
C PRO A 104 12.97 0.52 -2.43
N ILE A 105 14.17 0.01 -2.11
CA ILE A 105 14.59 -0.29 -0.73
C ILE A 105 14.77 1.02 0.04
N GLY A 106 15.46 2.00 -0.54
CA GLY A 106 15.64 3.32 0.07
C GLY A 106 14.31 4.03 0.35
N LEU A 107 13.36 3.97 -0.60
CA LEU A 107 12.03 4.55 -0.44
C LEU A 107 11.18 3.84 0.62
N THR A 108 11.35 2.53 0.76
CA THR A 108 10.75 1.77 1.87
C THR A 108 11.34 2.21 3.21
N GLY A 109 12.66 2.41 3.27
CA GLY A 109 13.34 2.99 4.43
C GLY A 109 12.84 4.39 4.79
N LEU A 110 12.64 5.26 3.78
CA LEU A 110 12.07 6.59 3.96
C LEU A 110 10.65 6.53 4.54
N SER A 111 9.83 5.61 4.03
CA SER A 111 8.47 5.40 4.54
C SER A 111 8.48 4.91 5.99
N ALA A 112 9.40 3.99 6.32
CA ALA A 112 9.57 3.47 7.68
C ALA A 112 10.04 4.56 8.65
N LEU A 113 10.98 5.42 8.22
CA LEU A 113 11.39 6.59 8.99
C LEU A 113 10.23 7.56 9.23
N GLY A 114 9.45 7.85 8.18
CA GLY A 114 8.23 8.64 8.30
C GLY A 114 7.24 8.06 9.30
N ALA A 115 7.06 6.73 9.31
CA ALA A 115 6.22 6.04 10.28
C ALA A 115 6.73 6.19 11.72
N ALA A 116 8.04 6.05 11.95
CA ALA A 116 8.63 6.27 13.27
C ALA A 116 8.42 7.71 13.76
N ILE A 117 8.63 8.70 12.88
CA ILE A 117 8.39 10.12 13.17
C ILE A 117 6.91 10.38 13.48
N ALA A 118 5.99 9.83 12.68
CA ALA A 118 4.55 9.99 12.87
C ALA A 118 4.07 9.38 14.20
N CYS A 119 4.54 8.15 14.51
CA CYS A 119 4.25 7.48 15.77
C CYS A 119 4.75 8.28 16.98
N TYR A 120 5.97 8.81 16.92
CA TYR A 120 6.51 9.65 17.97
C TYR A 120 5.72 10.96 18.10
N GLY A 121 5.42 11.63 16.98
CA GLY A 121 4.57 12.83 16.97
C GLY A 121 3.19 12.59 17.58
N LEU A 122 2.56 11.45 17.28
CA LEU A 122 1.29 11.05 17.87
C LEU A 122 1.42 10.77 19.37
N TRP A 123 2.52 10.13 19.78
CA TRP A 123 2.80 9.82 21.18
C TRP A 123 2.92 11.08 22.04
N VAL A 124 3.67 12.08 21.56
CA VAL A 124 3.86 13.36 22.26
C VAL A 124 2.81 14.43 21.91
N LEU A 125 1.84 14.11 21.05
CA LEU A 125 0.81 15.03 20.56
C LEU A 125 1.38 16.29 19.89
N ASN A 126 2.43 16.13 19.08
CA ASN A 126 3.06 17.19 18.31
C ASN A 126 2.58 17.15 16.84
N LEU A 127 1.72 18.09 16.48
CA LEU A 127 1.06 18.12 15.17
C LEU A 127 2.06 18.29 14.02
N PRO A 128 3.01 19.24 14.04
CA PRO A 128 4.03 19.35 12.99
C PRO A 128 4.80 18.05 12.75
N LEU A 129 5.18 17.35 13.82
CA LEU A 129 5.95 16.11 13.72
C LEU A 129 5.10 14.96 13.16
N THR A 130 3.83 14.85 13.58
CA THR A 130 2.89 13.90 13.00
C THR A 130 2.67 14.14 11.51
N LEU A 131 2.48 15.40 11.09
CA LEU A 131 2.27 15.76 9.68
C LEU A 131 3.55 15.53 8.85
N LEU A 132 4.72 15.83 9.39
CA LEU A 132 6.00 15.53 8.74
C LEU A 132 6.16 14.02 8.53
N GLY A 133 5.91 13.21 9.56
CA GLY A 133 5.96 11.76 9.44
C GLY A 133 4.99 11.23 8.40
N LEU A 134 3.74 11.72 8.41
CA LEU A 134 2.72 11.35 7.43
C LEU A 134 3.13 11.73 5.99
N LEU A 135 3.71 12.92 5.81
CA LEU A 135 4.22 13.37 4.51
C LEU A 135 5.33 12.45 4.00
N LEU A 136 6.29 12.09 4.85
CA LEU A 136 7.39 11.19 4.49
C LEU A 136 6.89 9.78 4.13
N ILE A 137 5.88 9.27 4.84
CA ILE A 137 5.22 8.00 4.48
C ILE A 137 4.65 8.09 3.07
N TYR A 138 3.91 9.16 2.74
CA TYR A 138 3.30 9.31 1.42
C TYR A 138 4.32 9.51 0.31
N ILE A 139 5.34 10.34 0.52
CA ILE A 139 6.41 10.54 -0.46
C ILE A 139 7.10 9.22 -0.74
N GLY A 140 7.52 8.50 0.30
CA GLY A 140 8.17 7.21 0.17
C GLY A 140 7.28 6.18 -0.54
N LYS A 141 6.01 6.06 -0.14
CA LYS A 141 5.08 5.07 -0.72
C LYS A 141 4.69 5.40 -2.16
N LEU A 142 4.31 6.63 -2.47
CA LEU A 142 3.89 7.03 -3.82
C LEU A 142 5.05 6.98 -4.81
N TRP A 143 6.24 7.41 -4.38
CA TRP A 143 7.43 7.29 -5.23
C TRP A 143 7.85 5.84 -5.41
N PHE A 144 7.70 4.99 -4.39
CA PHE A 144 7.95 3.55 -4.52
C PHE A 144 7.02 2.96 -5.58
N LEU A 145 5.73 3.28 -5.52
CA LEU A 145 4.74 2.81 -6.49
C LEU A 145 5.01 3.33 -7.89
N ASP A 146 5.49 4.58 -8.02
CA ASP A 146 5.94 5.09 -9.30
C ASP A 146 7.06 4.21 -9.88
N ARG A 147 8.08 3.86 -9.08
CA ARG A 147 9.14 2.92 -9.53
C ARG A 147 8.59 1.56 -9.92
N MET A 148 7.51 1.09 -9.29
CA MET A 148 6.86 -0.15 -9.68
C MET A 148 6.18 -0.04 -11.05
N VAL A 149 5.60 1.12 -11.39
CA VAL A 149 5.11 1.37 -12.76
C VAL A 149 6.23 1.25 -13.77
N TRP A 150 7.39 1.89 -13.52
CA TRP A 150 8.55 1.79 -14.41
C TRP A 150 9.08 0.37 -14.54
N LEU A 151 9.13 -0.37 -13.43
CA LEU A 151 9.51 -1.78 -13.44
C LEU A 151 8.55 -2.60 -14.31
N TYR A 152 7.24 -2.38 -14.19
CA TYR A 152 6.26 -3.07 -15.01
C TYR A 152 6.39 -2.70 -16.49
N GLU A 153 6.56 -1.42 -16.82
CA GLU A 153 6.73 -0.97 -18.21
C GLU A 153 7.96 -1.60 -18.88
N ASP A 154 9.06 -1.77 -18.13
CA ASP A 154 10.27 -2.45 -18.62
C ASP A 154 10.08 -3.97 -18.81
N MET A 155 9.18 -4.58 -18.03
CA MET A 155 9.01 -6.02 -17.95
C MET A 155 7.76 -6.55 -18.67
N LYS A 156 6.84 -5.69 -19.10
CA LYS A 156 5.53 -6.10 -19.65
C LYS A 156 5.62 -7.01 -20.87
N THR A 157 6.72 -6.97 -21.62
CA THR A 157 6.96 -7.84 -22.79
C THR A 157 7.92 -9.00 -22.49
N ALA A 158 8.38 -9.15 -21.25
CA ALA A 158 9.32 -10.20 -20.88
C ALA A 158 8.69 -11.60 -20.92
N THR A 159 7.38 -11.70 -20.67
CA THR A 159 6.61 -12.96 -20.78
C THR A 159 5.21 -12.67 -21.36
N PRO A 160 4.58 -13.66 -22.03
CA PRO A 160 3.19 -13.55 -22.46
C PRO A 160 2.22 -13.32 -21.28
N GLU A 161 2.54 -13.86 -20.11
CA GLU A 161 1.74 -13.65 -18.88
C GLU A 161 1.72 -12.16 -18.51
N TYR A 162 2.88 -11.48 -18.48
CA TYR A 162 2.93 -10.08 -18.09
C TYR A 162 2.26 -9.17 -19.12
N ALA A 163 2.37 -9.52 -20.40
CA ALA A 163 1.67 -8.80 -21.47
C ALA A 163 0.14 -8.88 -21.30
N SER A 164 -0.37 -10.04 -20.85
CA SER A 164 -1.81 -10.25 -20.63
C SER A 164 -2.41 -9.41 -19.50
N TRP A 165 -1.59 -8.87 -18.59
CA TRP A 165 -2.07 -8.01 -17.50
C TRP A 165 -2.49 -6.63 -17.97
N LEU A 166 -2.04 -6.19 -19.16
CA LEU A 166 -2.42 -4.91 -19.76
C LEU A 166 -3.58 -5.10 -20.75
N TYR A 167 -4.76 -4.56 -20.40
CA TYR A 167 -5.95 -4.55 -21.26
C TYR A 167 -6.76 -3.26 -21.09
#